data_AF-A0A068VN64-F1
#
_entry.id   AF-A0A068VN64-F1
#
_cell.length_a   1.000
_cell.length_b   1.000
_cell.length_c   1.000
_cell.angle_alpha   90.00
_cell.angle_beta   90.00
_cell.angle_gamma   90.00
#
_symmetry.space_group_name_H-M   'P 1'
#
loop_
_entity.id
_entity.type
_entity.pdbx_description
1 polymer ?
#
loop_
_entity_poly.entity_id
_entity_poly.type
_entity_poly.pdbx_seq_one_letter_code
_entity_poly.pdbx_strand_id
1 'polypeptide(L)'
;PTLSLSLSLSLSLSLSAFSIIFNSLVLYIYQYLLNSEIICNGFRLSISWPRVIPTGKLRRGVNKAGIAFYNSVINHLIPNTGITPFVTIFHWDRPQPLEDEYGGFLSPRITVKHWATFNEPWTFSQGGYHTGSLAPGRCSAWRNNDCPAGNSATEPYLVAHNILLSHGGIAKLYREKYKVRTP
;
A
#
# COMPACT_ATOMS: atom_id res chain seq x y z
N PRO A 1 10.51 7.25 28.71
CA PRO A 1 11.11 6.16 27.89
C PRO A 1 10.25 4.89 27.78
N THR A 2 9.41 4.57 28.78
CA THR A 2 8.55 3.37 28.79
C THR A 2 7.23 3.53 28.05
N LEU A 3 6.63 4.74 28.03
CA LEU A 3 5.37 5.02 27.31
C LEU A 3 5.49 5.02 25.77
N SER A 4 6.66 5.36 25.21
CA SER A 4 6.86 5.38 23.75
C SER A 4 7.01 3.97 23.19
N LEU A 5 7.61 3.05 23.96
CA LEU A 5 7.73 1.64 23.57
C LEU A 5 6.37 0.92 23.62
N SER A 6 5.50 1.24 24.58
CA SER A 6 4.18 0.62 24.71
C SER A 6 3.23 1.03 23.57
N LEU A 7 3.29 2.29 23.11
CA LEU A 7 2.53 2.76 21.95
C LEU A 7 3.05 2.18 20.63
N SER A 8 4.37 2.03 20.46
CA SER A 8 4.93 1.40 19.26
C SER A 8 4.62 -0.10 19.21
N LEU A 9 4.62 -0.79 20.36
CA LEU A 9 4.22 -2.19 20.41
C LEU A 9 2.72 -2.36 20.12
N SER A 10 1.86 -1.50 20.67
CA SER A 10 0.41 -1.60 20.44
C SER A 10 0.01 -1.31 18.98
N LEU A 11 0.65 -0.33 18.32
CA LEU A 11 0.48 -0.10 16.88
C LEU A 11 1.04 -1.26 16.03
N SER A 12 2.18 -1.84 16.41
CA SER A 12 2.75 -2.99 15.68
C SER A 12 1.88 -4.25 15.81
N LEU A 13 1.28 -4.46 16.98
CA LEU A 13 0.34 -5.54 17.23
C LEU A 13 -0.97 -5.34 16.48
N SER A 14 -1.51 -4.12 16.41
CA SER A 14 -2.73 -3.82 15.64
C SER A 14 -2.54 -3.99 14.13
N LEU A 15 -1.38 -3.58 13.58
CA LEU A 15 -1.02 -3.80 12.17
C LEU A 15 -0.82 -5.28 11.85
N SER A 16 -0.23 -6.05 12.77
CA SER A 16 -0.07 -7.50 12.60
C SER A 16 -1.42 -8.23 12.67
N ALA A 17 -2.31 -7.84 13.58
CA ALA A 17 -3.67 -8.39 13.69
C ALA A 17 -4.52 -8.04 12.46
N PHE A 18 -4.42 -6.81 11.93
CA PHE A 18 -5.09 -6.41 10.70
C PHE A 18 -4.58 -7.18 9.48
N SER A 19 -3.26 -7.44 9.42
CA SER A 19 -2.62 -8.24 8.37
C SER A 19 -3.03 -9.73 8.42
N ILE A 20 -3.31 -10.27 9.61
CA ILE A 20 -3.83 -11.64 9.81
C ILE A 20 -5.31 -11.71 9.44
N ILE A 21 -6.14 -10.76 9.89
CA ILE A 21 -7.58 -10.70 9.55
C ILE A 21 -7.77 -10.55 8.04
N PHE A 22 -6.99 -9.68 7.39
CA PHE A 22 -7.07 -9.47 5.94
C PHE A 22 -6.67 -10.74 5.15
N ASN A 23 -5.66 -11.47 5.60
CA ASN A 23 -5.25 -12.73 4.97
C ASN A 23 -6.33 -13.81 5.05
N SER A 24 -6.93 -13.98 6.23
CA SER A 24 -8.03 -14.92 6.42
C SER A 24 -9.27 -14.51 5.63
N LEU A 25 -9.56 -13.21 5.54
CA LEU A 25 -10.70 -12.70 4.80
C LEU A 25 -10.53 -12.86 3.28
N VAL A 26 -9.33 -12.62 2.73
CA VAL A 26 -9.07 -12.81 1.29
C VAL A 26 -9.20 -14.29 0.90
N LEU A 27 -8.67 -15.21 1.70
CA LEU A 27 -8.83 -16.65 1.46
C LEU A 27 -10.29 -17.10 1.66
N TYR A 28 -11.00 -16.54 2.64
CA TYR A 28 -12.41 -16.83 2.86
C TYR A 28 -13.31 -16.31 1.74
N ILE A 29 -13.13 -15.06 1.29
CA ILE A 29 -13.83 -14.49 0.15
C ILE A 29 -13.50 -15.29 -1.12
N TYR A 30 -12.25 -15.72 -1.31
CA TYR A 30 -11.87 -16.59 -2.41
C TYR A 30 -12.62 -17.93 -2.37
N GLN A 31 -12.62 -18.61 -1.22
CA GLN A 31 -13.33 -19.88 -1.05
C GLN A 31 -14.84 -19.71 -1.26
N TYR A 32 -15.40 -18.59 -0.80
CA TYR A 32 -16.80 -18.25 -1.00
C TYR A 32 -17.10 -17.98 -2.48
N LEU A 33 -16.28 -17.21 -3.19
CA LEU A 33 -16.42 -16.93 -4.61
C LEU A 33 -16.31 -18.19 -5.48
N LEU A 34 -15.47 -19.16 -5.09
CA LEU A 34 -15.44 -20.47 -5.74
C LEU A 34 -16.71 -21.29 -5.49
N ASN A 35 -17.26 -21.20 -4.29
CA ASN A 35 -18.42 -21.98 -3.86
C ASN A 35 -19.77 -21.34 -4.24
N SER A 36 -19.77 -20.09 -4.69
CA SER A 36 -20.97 -19.35 -5.07
C SER A 36 -20.99 -19.15 -6.59
N GLU A 37 -22.13 -19.34 -7.22
CA GLU A 37 -22.36 -19.14 -8.67
C GLU A 37 -22.32 -17.65 -9.08
N ILE A 38 -21.49 -16.84 -8.43
CA ILE A 38 -21.33 -15.42 -8.73
C ILE A 38 -20.51 -15.30 -10.01
N ILE A 39 -21.18 -14.96 -11.11
CA ILE A 39 -20.54 -14.65 -12.38
C ILE A 39 -19.86 -13.29 -12.25
N CYS A 40 -18.59 -13.29 -11.86
CA CYS A 40 -17.74 -12.11 -11.85
C CYS A 40 -16.64 -12.29 -12.88
N ASN A 41 -16.41 -11.29 -13.73
CA ASN A 41 -15.40 -11.37 -14.79
C ASN A 41 -14.04 -10.79 -14.35
N GLY A 42 -13.98 -10.10 -13.21
CA GLY A 42 -12.79 -9.39 -12.77
C GLY A 42 -12.69 -9.27 -11.26
N PHE A 43 -11.52 -9.55 -10.72
CA PHE A 43 -11.25 -9.47 -9.28
C PHE A 43 -10.14 -8.48 -9.00
N ARG A 44 -10.45 -7.44 -8.22
CA ARG A 44 -9.47 -6.42 -7.83
C ARG A 44 -8.80 -6.82 -6.52
N LEU A 45 -7.47 -6.86 -6.51
CA LEU A 45 -6.67 -7.08 -5.31
C LEU A 45 -5.57 -6.03 -5.18
N SER A 46 -5.10 -5.78 -3.96
CA SER A 46 -3.87 -5.01 -3.71
C SER A 46 -2.73 -5.91 -3.23
N ILE A 47 -1.53 -5.62 -3.70
CA ILE A 47 -0.31 -6.21 -3.15
C ILE A 47 0.13 -5.36 -1.97
N SER A 48 0.34 -6.00 -0.83
CA SER A 48 0.78 -5.27 0.35
C SER A 48 2.28 -5.06 0.34
N TRP A 49 2.71 -3.79 0.33
CA TRP A 49 4.13 -3.44 0.29
C TRP A 49 4.90 -4.02 1.49
N PRO A 50 4.50 -3.78 2.76
CA PRO A 50 5.22 -4.36 3.91
C PRO A 50 5.18 -5.89 3.94
N ARG A 51 4.22 -6.54 3.27
CA ARG A 51 4.20 -8.00 3.15
C ARG A 51 5.31 -8.51 2.24
N VAL A 52 5.57 -7.84 1.12
CA VAL A 52 6.57 -8.25 0.11
C VAL A 52 7.96 -7.70 0.44
N ILE A 53 8.04 -6.46 0.90
CA ILE A 53 9.28 -5.76 1.27
C ILE A 53 9.06 -5.08 2.63
N PRO A 54 9.22 -5.80 3.75
CA PRO A 54 8.91 -5.28 5.10
C PRO A 54 9.65 -4.00 5.47
N THR A 55 10.89 -3.86 4.99
CA THR A 55 11.72 -2.68 5.25
C THR A 55 11.48 -1.54 4.25
N GLY A 56 10.66 -1.77 3.23
CA GLY A 56 10.46 -0.86 2.09
C GLY A 56 11.63 -0.77 1.10
N LYS A 57 12.81 -1.34 1.41
CA LYS A 57 14.01 -1.27 0.57
C LYS A 57 14.41 -2.64 0.04
N LEU A 58 14.41 -2.80 -1.28
CA LEU A 58 14.82 -4.05 -1.96
C LEU A 58 16.21 -4.55 -1.54
N ARG A 59 17.17 -3.63 -1.32
CA ARG A 59 18.53 -3.99 -0.88
C ARG A 59 18.58 -4.68 0.48
N ARG A 60 17.56 -4.51 1.32
CA ARG A 60 17.44 -5.16 2.64
C ARG A 60 16.70 -6.50 2.58
N GLY A 61 16.44 -7.01 1.38
CA GLY A 61 15.79 -8.29 1.16
C GLY A 61 14.29 -8.18 0.90
N VAL A 62 13.75 -9.29 0.42
CA VAL A 62 12.32 -9.48 0.11
C VAL A 62 11.78 -10.64 0.94
N ASN A 63 10.50 -10.57 1.28
CA ASN A 63 9.82 -11.66 1.97
C ASN A 63 9.29 -12.68 0.94
N LYS A 64 10.02 -13.79 0.78
CA LYS A 64 9.65 -14.86 -0.16
C LYS A 64 8.29 -15.49 0.15
N ALA A 65 7.91 -15.61 1.43
CA ALA A 65 6.60 -16.15 1.81
C ALA A 65 5.46 -15.23 1.38
N GLY A 66 5.65 -13.90 1.49
CA GLY A 66 4.71 -12.91 0.99
C GLY A 66 4.54 -12.98 -0.53
N ILE A 67 5.61 -13.19 -1.27
CA ILE A 67 5.58 -13.40 -2.72
C ILE A 67 4.84 -14.70 -3.08
N ALA A 68 5.16 -15.80 -2.38
CA ALA A 68 4.52 -17.09 -2.59
C ALA A 68 3.00 -17.03 -2.36
N PHE A 69 2.55 -16.25 -1.38
CA PHE A 69 1.13 -16.00 -1.14
C PHE A 69 0.44 -15.37 -2.35
N TYR A 70 0.95 -14.26 -2.89
CA TYR A 70 0.35 -13.60 -4.06
C TYR A 70 0.42 -14.47 -5.32
N ASN A 71 1.52 -15.20 -5.51
CA ASN A 71 1.63 -16.16 -6.60
C ASN A 71 0.56 -17.25 -6.49
N SER A 72 0.32 -17.78 -5.29
CA SER A 72 -0.76 -18.75 -5.06
C SER A 72 -2.11 -18.15 -5.44
N VAL A 73 -2.46 -16.96 -4.94
CA VAL A 73 -3.75 -16.32 -5.24
C VAL A 73 -3.95 -16.11 -6.74
N ILE A 74 -2.95 -15.55 -7.44
CA ILE A 74 -3.05 -15.27 -8.89
C ILE A 74 -3.15 -16.57 -9.69
N ASN A 75 -2.33 -17.57 -9.37
CA ASN A 75 -2.30 -18.84 -10.07
C ASN A 75 -3.58 -19.65 -9.87
N HIS A 76 -4.31 -19.44 -8.77
CA HIS A 76 -5.60 -20.11 -8.55
C HIS A 76 -6.79 -19.36 -9.16
N LEU A 77 -6.66 -18.05 -9.46
CA LEU A 77 -7.73 -17.25 -10.06
C LEU A 77 -7.85 -17.46 -11.57
N ILE A 78 -6.71 -17.45 -12.29
CA ILE A 78 -6.73 -17.46 -13.76
C ILE A 78 -7.27 -18.78 -14.35
N PRO A 79 -6.85 -19.98 -13.91
CA PRO A 79 -7.24 -21.23 -14.56
C PRO A 79 -8.63 -21.73 -14.14
N ASN A 80 -9.07 -21.44 -12.92
CA ASN A 80 -10.22 -22.13 -12.31
C ASN A 80 -11.56 -21.42 -12.55
N THR A 81 -11.55 -20.10 -12.81
CA THR A 81 -12.78 -19.30 -12.82
C THR A 81 -12.92 -18.38 -14.03
N GLY A 82 -11.87 -18.22 -14.86
CA GLY A 82 -11.86 -17.24 -15.95
C GLY A 82 -11.84 -15.78 -15.47
N ILE A 83 -11.59 -15.55 -14.18
CA ILE A 83 -11.58 -14.21 -13.57
C ILE A 83 -10.28 -13.48 -13.90
N THR A 84 -10.39 -12.26 -14.44
CA THR A 84 -9.23 -11.42 -14.72
C THR A 84 -8.79 -10.66 -13.44
N PRO A 85 -7.55 -10.85 -12.95
CA PRO A 85 -7.08 -10.12 -11.77
C PRO A 85 -6.66 -8.68 -12.11
N PHE A 86 -7.17 -7.72 -11.36
CA PHE A 86 -6.76 -6.31 -11.42
C PHE A 86 -5.95 -5.95 -10.18
N VAL A 87 -4.63 -5.83 -10.35
CA VAL A 87 -3.71 -5.60 -9.23
C VAL A 87 -3.48 -4.11 -9.00
N THR A 88 -3.80 -3.64 -7.79
CA THR A 88 -3.37 -2.33 -7.28
C THR A 88 -2.03 -2.48 -6.56
N ILE A 89 -1.03 -1.69 -6.95
CA ILE A 89 0.32 -1.83 -6.39
C ILE A 89 0.45 -1.17 -5.02
N PHE A 90 -0.29 -0.09 -4.77
CA PHE A 90 -0.29 0.59 -3.48
C PHE A 90 -1.70 0.98 -3.04
N HIS A 91 -2.07 0.57 -1.85
CA HIS A 91 -3.39 0.84 -1.27
C HIS A 91 -3.23 1.38 0.15
N TRP A 92 -2.49 2.48 0.27
CA TRP A 92 -2.28 3.25 1.51
C TRP A 92 -1.47 2.50 2.57
N ASP A 93 -0.84 1.40 2.20
CA ASP A 93 -0.15 0.49 3.10
C ASP A 93 1.38 0.63 2.97
N ARG A 94 1.88 1.84 3.18
CA ARG A 94 3.33 2.11 3.09
C ARG A 94 4.04 1.41 4.27
N PRO A 95 5.23 0.79 4.08
CA PRO A 95 6.00 0.22 5.17
C PRO A 95 6.43 1.29 6.18
N GLN A 96 6.11 1.10 7.47
CA GLN A 96 6.43 2.04 8.55
C GLN A 96 7.89 2.52 8.56
N PRO A 97 8.91 1.68 8.30
CA PRO A 97 10.31 2.13 8.27
C PRO A 97 10.61 3.27 7.28
N LEU A 98 9.82 3.41 6.21
CA LEU A 98 9.97 4.52 5.26
C LEU A 98 9.42 5.85 5.82
N GLU A 99 8.46 5.80 6.75
CA GLU A 99 7.97 6.99 7.47
C GLU A 99 9.04 7.45 8.43
N ASP A 100 9.55 6.51 9.22
CA ASP A 100 10.48 6.80 10.30
C ASP A 100 11.81 7.33 9.74
N GLU A 101 12.24 6.85 8.56
CA GLU A 101 13.51 7.26 7.97
C GLU A 101 13.46 8.63 7.24
N TYR A 102 12.35 8.95 6.57
CA TYR A 102 12.30 10.16 5.73
C TYR A 102 10.90 10.77 5.56
N GLY A 103 9.91 10.38 6.37
CA GLY A 103 8.55 10.90 6.27
C GLY A 103 7.76 10.38 5.06
N GLY A 104 8.14 9.21 4.54
CA GLY A 104 7.36 8.52 3.51
C GLY A 104 7.11 9.38 2.26
N PHE A 105 5.83 9.64 1.97
CA PHE A 105 5.44 10.38 0.77
C PHE A 105 5.69 11.89 0.83
N LEU A 106 6.10 12.43 1.98
CA LEU A 106 6.57 13.81 2.07
C LEU A 106 7.94 13.99 1.40
N SER A 107 8.74 12.93 1.34
CA SER A 107 10.08 13.00 0.76
C SER A 107 10.08 12.57 -0.70
N PRO A 108 10.83 13.27 -1.57
CA PRO A 108 11.07 12.79 -2.93
C PRO A 108 11.85 11.46 -2.95
N ARG A 109 12.45 11.03 -1.84
CA ARG A 109 13.14 9.73 -1.73
C ARG A 109 12.21 8.53 -1.92
N ILE A 110 10.90 8.70 -1.75
CA ILE A 110 9.91 7.65 -2.05
C ILE A 110 9.80 7.37 -3.55
N THR A 111 10.18 8.34 -4.40
CA THR A 111 9.96 8.30 -5.86
C THR A 111 10.94 7.38 -6.61
N VAL A 112 11.80 6.65 -5.90
CA VAL A 112 12.90 5.91 -6.49
C VAL A 112 12.47 4.50 -6.89
N LYS A 113 12.21 4.29 -8.20
CA LYS A 113 12.26 3.02 -8.97
C LYS A 113 11.62 1.74 -8.37
N HIS A 114 10.87 1.85 -7.28
CA HIS A 114 10.53 0.73 -6.40
C HIS A 114 9.06 0.81 -5.97
N TRP A 115 8.11 0.83 -6.92
CA TRP A 115 6.63 0.85 -6.71
C TRP A 115 6.07 2.29 -6.40
N ALA A 116 4.89 2.80 -6.85
CA ALA A 116 3.59 2.20 -7.16
C ALA A 116 2.72 2.76 -8.35
N THR A 117 1.49 2.20 -8.49
CA THR A 117 0.28 2.76 -9.14
C THR A 117 -0.90 2.73 -8.13
N PHE A 118 -1.38 3.90 -7.74
CA PHE A 118 -2.05 4.17 -6.45
C PHE A 118 -3.57 3.95 -6.46
N ASN A 119 -4.14 3.49 -5.34
CA ASN A 119 -5.56 3.72 -5.04
C ASN A 119 -5.77 5.16 -4.54
N GLU A 120 -6.73 5.88 -5.12
CA GLU A 120 -7.30 7.12 -4.57
C GLU A 120 -6.25 8.11 -3.98
N PRO A 121 -5.38 8.68 -4.83
CA PRO A 121 -4.29 9.54 -4.36
C PRO A 121 -4.78 10.81 -3.66
N TRP A 122 -5.96 11.32 -4.05
CA TRP A 122 -6.58 12.47 -3.38
C TRP A 122 -7.00 12.11 -1.95
N THR A 123 -7.72 11.00 -1.76
CA THR A 123 -8.16 10.53 -0.42
C THR A 123 -6.97 10.30 0.49
N PHE A 124 -5.90 9.66 -0.02
CA PHE A 124 -4.67 9.45 0.74
C PHE A 124 -4.00 10.77 1.15
N SER A 125 -3.86 11.72 0.22
CA SER A 125 -3.20 13.00 0.49
C SER A 125 -4.00 13.87 1.46
N GLN A 126 -5.32 13.94 1.28
CA GLN A 126 -6.21 14.71 2.15
C GLN A 126 -6.38 14.06 3.51
N GLY A 127 -6.74 12.78 3.54
CA GLY A 127 -6.97 12.03 4.77
C GLY A 127 -5.71 11.93 5.64
N GLY A 128 -4.56 11.70 5.01
CA GLY A 128 -3.28 11.47 5.70
C GLY A 128 -2.54 12.74 6.11
N TYR A 129 -2.71 13.84 5.37
CA TYR A 129 -1.85 15.03 5.50
C TYR A 129 -2.62 16.36 5.55
N HIS A 130 -3.95 16.36 5.41
CA HIS A 130 -4.79 17.54 5.59
C HIS A 130 -5.70 17.42 6.80
N THR A 131 -6.54 16.37 6.85
CA THR A 131 -7.51 16.14 7.94
C THR A 131 -6.91 15.36 9.10
N GLY A 132 -5.84 14.59 8.87
CA GLY A 132 -5.24 13.70 9.86
C GLY A 132 -6.11 12.51 10.25
N SER A 133 -7.17 12.21 9.48
CA SER A 133 -8.12 11.12 9.77
C SER A 133 -7.64 9.75 9.29
N LEU A 134 -6.65 9.70 8.40
CA LEU A 134 -5.99 8.48 7.93
C LEU A 134 -4.51 8.53 8.32
N ALA A 135 -3.84 7.39 8.36
CA ALA A 135 -2.39 7.35 8.53
C ALA A 135 -1.68 8.17 7.42
N PRO A 136 -0.62 8.95 7.74
CA PRO A 136 0.08 9.03 9.02
C PRO A 136 -0.56 9.94 10.08
N GLY A 137 -1.73 10.52 9.82
CA GLY A 137 -2.48 11.32 10.79
C GLY A 137 -1.96 12.75 10.92
N ARG A 138 -1.31 13.28 9.87
CA ARG A 138 -0.70 14.61 9.90
C ARG A 138 -1.71 15.68 9.53
N CYS A 139 -1.68 16.78 10.27
CA CYS A 139 -2.43 17.99 9.96
C CYS A 139 -1.88 19.20 10.73
N SER A 140 -2.29 20.41 10.32
CA SER A 140 -2.01 21.64 11.06
C SER A 140 -2.81 21.69 12.37
N ALA A 141 -2.24 22.28 13.42
CA ALA A 141 -2.91 22.44 14.72
C ALA A 141 -4.26 23.18 14.64
N TRP A 142 -4.39 24.16 13.72
CA TRP A 142 -5.66 24.86 13.49
C TRP A 142 -6.77 23.97 12.89
N ARG A 143 -6.41 22.83 12.30
CA ARG A 143 -7.35 21.86 11.75
C ARG A 143 -7.80 20.87 12.81
N ASN A 144 -6.84 20.29 13.53
CA ASN A 144 -7.05 19.43 14.67
C ASN A 144 -5.79 19.49 15.55
N ASN A 145 -5.97 19.87 16.82
CA ASN A 145 -4.87 20.03 17.77
C ASN A 145 -4.32 18.67 18.27
N ASP A 146 -5.03 17.58 18.00
CA ASP A 146 -4.60 16.22 18.33
C ASP A 146 -3.63 15.62 17.28
N CYS A 147 -3.48 16.26 16.12
CA CYS A 147 -2.51 15.81 15.12
C CYS A 147 -1.08 15.95 15.68
N PRO A 148 -0.25 14.89 15.58
CA PRO A 148 1.09 14.90 16.17
C PRO A 148 2.03 15.92 15.52
N ALA A 149 1.82 16.22 14.24
CA ALA A 149 2.52 17.22 13.46
C ALA A 149 1.81 17.42 12.11
N GLY A 150 2.18 18.44 11.36
CA GLY A 150 1.77 18.59 9.96
C GLY A 150 1.64 20.02 9.50
N ASN A 151 1.47 20.18 8.18
CA ASN A 151 1.05 21.43 7.57
C ASN A 151 0.03 21.15 6.47
N SER A 152 -1.24 21.26 6.85
CA SER A 152 -2.42 21.04 6.00
C SER A 152 -2.49 21.94 4.77
N ALA A 153 -1.70 23.02 4.69
CA ALA A 153 -1.64 23.93 3.56
C ALA A 153 -0.55 23.56 2.53
N THR A 154 0.38 22.66 2.86
CA THR A 154 1.53 22.33 1.99
C THR A 154 1.72 20.83 1.79
N GLU A 155 1.60 20.03 2.86
CA GLU A 155 1.86 18.59 2.83
C GLU A 155 0.99 17.80 1.85
N PRO A 156 -0.34 18.06 1.72
CA PRO A 156 -1.17 17.35 0.75
C PRO A 156 -0.67 17.52 -0.69
N TYR A 157 -0.17 18.72 -1.03
CA TYR A 157 0.36 19.00 -2.37
C TYR A 157 1.72 18.34 -2.60
N LEU A 158 2.61 18.33 -1.60
CA LEU A 158 3.89 17.64 -1.67
C LEU A 158 3.70 16.12 -1.85
N VAL A 159 2.78 15.54 -1.09
CA VAL A 159 2.43 14.12 -1.17
C VAL A 159 1.84 13.80 -2.54
N ALA A 160 0.85 14.57 -3.00
CA ALA A 160 0.26 14.39 -4.33
C ALA A 160 1.31 14.50 -5.44
N HIS A 161 2.24 15.45 -5.35
CA HIS A 161 3.33 15.60 -6.30
C HIS A 161 4.24 14.37 -6.34
N ASN A 162 4.70 13.88 -5.18
CA ASN A 162 5.55 12.70 -5.09
C ASN A 162 4.82 11.43 -5.56
N ILE A 163 3.52 11.34 -5.33
CA ILE A 163 2.68 10.25 -5.87
C ILE A 163 2.68 10.29 -7.40
N LEU A 164 2.47 11.45 -8.02
CA LEU A 164 2.48 11.60 -9.47
C LEU A 164 3.84 11.27 -10.07
N LEU A 165 4.94 11.71 -9.45
CA LEU A 165 6.30 11.36 -9.88
C LEU A 165 6.56 9.85 -9.79
N SER A 166 6.14 9.22 -8.68
CA SER A 166 6.27 7.77 -8.49
C SER A 166 5.47 7.00 -9.55
N HIS A 167 4.22 7.41 -9.79
CA HIS A 167 3.36 6.83 -10.82
C HIS A 167 3.99 6.95 -12.21
N GLY A 168 4.46 8.14 -12.59
CA GLY A 168 5.11 8.39 -13.87
C GLY A 168 6.36 7.54 -14.07
N GLY A 169 7.20 7.42 -13.04
CA GLY A 169 8.39 6.57 -13.06
C GLY A 169 8.08 5.09 -13.31
N ILE A 170 6.98 4.59 -12.77
CA ILE A 170 6.60 3.18 -12.90
C ILE A 170 5.83 2.88 -14.16
N ALA A 171 4.93 3.77 -14.57
CA ALA A 171 4.28 3.66 -15.87
C ALA A 171 5.35 3.60 -16.98
N LYS A 172 6.41 4.41 -16.87
CA LYS A 172 7.57 4.35 -17.76
C LYS A 172 8.30 3.01 -17.66
N LEU A 173 8.72 2.59 -16.46
CA LEU A 173 9.42 1.32 -16.23
C LEU A 173 8.64 0.11 -16.78
N TYR A 174 7.33 0.07 -16.53
CA TYR A 174 6.44 -0.99 -17.01
C TYR A 174 6.42 -1.03 -18.53
N ARG A 175 6.20 0.11 -19.19
CA ARG A 175 6.18 0.20 -20.66
C ARG A 175 7.51 -0.19 -21.29
N GLU A 176 8.64 0.17 -20.66
CA GLU A 176 9.98 -0.05 -21.21
C GLU A 176 10.51 -1.47 -20.98
N LYS A 177 10.18 -2.11 -19.86
CA LYS A 177 10.79 -3.39 -19.47
C LYS A 177 9.85 -4.58 -19.35
N TYR A 178 8.57 -4.35 -19.05
CA TYR A 178 7.65 -5.43 -18.66
C TYR A 178 6.46 -5.59 -19.59
N LYS A 179 6.06 -4.54 -20.32
CA LYS A 179 5.04 -4.65 -21.35
C LYS A 179 5.60 -5.45 -22.51
N VAL A 180 5.15 -6.69 -22.65
CA VAL A 180 5.43 -7.52 -23.83
C VAL A 180 4.95 -6.75 -25.05
N ARG A 181 5.85 -6.48 -26.00
CA ARG A 181 5.46 -5.99 -27.32
C ARG A 181 4.76 -7.16 -28.01
N THR A 182 3.45 -7.10 -28.12
CA THR A 182 2.74 -7.96 -29.08
C THR A 182 3.33 -7.68 -30.46
N PRO A 183 3.71 -8.73 -31.23
CA PRO A 183 4.17 -8.56 -32.60
C PRO A 183 3.15 -7.84 -33.47
#